data_AF-A0A7K2WGX0-F1
#
_entry.id   AF-A0A7K2WGX0-F1
#
_cell.length_a   1.000
_cell.length_b   1.000
_cell.length_c   1.000
_cell.angle_alpha   90.00
_cell.angle_beta   90.00
_cell.angle_gamma   90.00
#
_symmetry.space_group_name_H-M   'P 1'
#
loop_
_entity.id
_entity.type
_entity.pdbx_description
1 polymer ?
#
loop_
_entity_poly.entity_id
_entity_poly.type
_entity_poly.pdbx_seq_one_letter_code
_entity_poly.pdbx_strand_id
1 'polypeptide(L)'
;METAAQAVAEGKTFEQIRVAVVDRAARHAWETDTVGAFNASKWEKKRADGQEYVHSTADVLKELMRFRWIERRVLPSTRISASEHAHATFTMTAAGREWTELVAHRPAEGFNALAGALMEAHPQFEGYLRLVGARPDSAANHLTIPLMRGEGNPGHDDEAYLAAFTANTVEAVRKGDLGWSATPDVIGQTLRDYVSRAQRRTAERALLEEKREEKRAAKYGARKEKAAKTEAGNPASPIGRRRQLAALCEEAAVRLAFSAAGCSVDYISHELLRRWTRFLGLANFSYYAPGPSALRLWATSTVTGTGTPADFRRTVGPEAERAAMQAVPRMWNAERGSAAQEMYRPVWRIRAAVCWDRRINDGVFDAALTAAARGEMCNIGFRVHLDEASHGRIPSSTRPLVMLTPPGHPRIYHVMRIDRADAREEVLVHE
;
A
#
# COMPACT_ATOMS: atom_id res chain seq x y z
N MET A 1 -3.27 3.54 15.20
CA MET A 1 -3.05 2.83 16.48
C MET A 1 -2.38 3.74 17.48
N GLU A 2 -1.14 4.19 17.23
CA GLU A 2 -0.40 5.14 18.10
C GLU A 2 -1.26 6.31 18.60
N THR A 3 -1.84 7.11 17.70
CA THR A 3 -2.68 8.26 18.07
C THR A 3 -3.86 7.90 18.97
N ALA A 4 -4.50 6.75 18.73
CA ALA A 4 -5.64 6.32 19.55
C ALA A 4 -5.17 5.83 20.93
N ALA A 5 -4.05 5.11 21.00
CA ALA A 5 -3.50 4.65 22.26
C ALA A 5 -3.02 5.82 23.13
N GLN A 6 -2.30 6.79 22.56
CA GLN A 6 -1.93 8.03 23.27
C GLN A 6 -3.17 8.74 23.81
N ALA A 7 -4.21 8.89 22.99
CA ALA A 7 -5.47 9.49 23.42
C ALA A 7 -6.14 8.73 24.57
N VAL A 8 -6.12 7.39 24.54
CA VAL A 8 -6.63 6.56 25.65
C VAL A 8 -5.77 6.73 26.91
N ALA A 9 -4.44 6.80 26.78
CA ALA A 9 -3.54 7.04 27.92
C ALA A 9 -3.80 8.40 28.59
N GLU A 10 -4.20 9.41 27.81
CA GLU A 10 -4.61 10.74 28.28
C GLU A 10 -6.04 10.78 28.86
N GLY A 11 -6.76 9.66 28.90
CA GLY A 11 -8.13 9.59 29.42
C GLY A 11 -9.18 10.23 28.51
N LYS A 12 -8.89 10.41 27.22
CA LYS A 12 -9.83 11.01 26.26
C LYS A 12 -11.08 10.14 26.06
N THR A 13 -12.20 10.79 25.79
CA THR A 13 -13.44 10.12 25.43
C THR A 13 -13.39 9.55 24.00
N PHE A 14 -14.33 8.66 23.66
CA PHE A 14 -14.46 8.10 22.31
C PHE A 14 -14.49 9.19 21.22
N GLU A 15 -15.26 10.25 21.43
CA GLU A 15 -15.35 11.36 20.47
C GLU A 15 -14.02 12.11 20.31
N GLN A 16 -13.31 12.36 21.42
CA GLN A 16 -11.99 12.99 21.38
C GLN A 16 -10.94 12.09 20.70
N ILE A 17 -11.01 10.78 20.92
CA ILE A 17 -10.15 9.80 20.22
C ILE A 17 -10.47 9.82 18.72
N ARG A 18 -11.76 9.86 18.34
CA ARG A 18 -12.19 9.95 16.93
C ARG A 18 -11.64 11.20 16.26
N VAL A 19 -11.77 12.36 16.89
CA VAL A 19 -11.19 13.63 16.39
C VAL A 19 -9.68 13.51 16.22
N ALA A 20 -8.96 12.93 17.19
CA ALA A 20 -7.51 12.73 17.08
C ALA A 20 -7.13 11.81 15.89
N VAL A 21 -7.92 10.76 15.64
CA VAL A 21 -7.74 9.90 14.45
C VAL A 21 -7.99 10.66 13.15
N VAL A 22 -9.02 11.52 13.09
CA VAL A 22 -9.29 12.39 11.93
C VAL A 22 -8.12 13.35 11.71
N ASP A 23 -7.63 14.00 12.76
CA ASP A 23 -6.51 14.95 12.69
C ASP A 23 -5.23 14.26 12.20
N ARG A 24 -4.94 13.04 12.65
CA ARG A 24 -3.81 12.24 12.13
C ARG A 24 -3.99 11.86 10.67
N ALA A 25 -5.21 11.48 10.26
CA ALA A 25 -5.50 11.13 8.87
C ALA A 25 -5.39 12.35 7.94
N ALA A 26 -5.84 13.53 8.40
CA ALA A 26 -5.67 14.80 7.70
C ALA A 26 -4.19 15.13 7.51
N ARG A 27 -3.40 15.04 8.59
CA ARG A 27 -1.95 15.25 8.53
C ARG A 27 -1.28 14.29 7.55
N HIS A 28 -1.62 13.00 7.60
CA HIS A 28 -1.08 12.02 6.66
C HIS A 28 -1.45 12.33 5.21
N ALA A 29 -2.70 12.74 4.95
CA ALA A 29 -3.14 13.14 3.62
C ALA A 29 -2.40 14.39 3.11
N TRP A 30 -2.05 15.33 3.99
CA TRP A 30 -1.22 16.48 3.64
C TRP A 30 0.24 16.06 3.36
N GLU A 31 0.85 15.26 4.23
CA GLU A 31 2.22 14.71 4.09
C GLU A 31 2.41 13.87 2.82
N THR A 32 1.32 13.31 2.29
CA THR A 32 1.32 12.44 1.10
C THR A 32 0.65 13.08 -0.12
N ASP A 33 0.22 14.34 -0.03
CA ASP A 33 -0.33 15.05 -1.18
C ASP A 33 0.79 15.48 -2.12
N THR A 34 0.89 14.77 -3.23
CA THR A 34 1.92 15.02 -4.24
C THR A 34 1.37 15.70 -5.49
N VAL A 35 0.13 16.17 -5.47
CA VAL A 35 -0.52 16.81 -6.63
C VAL A 35 -1.34 18.05 -6.25
N GLY A 36 -1.23 18.53 -5.00
CA GLY A 36 -2.02 19.66 -4.50
C GLY A 36 -3.50 19.34 -4.33
N ALA A 37 -3.87 18.06 -4.17
CA ALA A 37 -5.26 17.62 -3.97
C ALA A 37 -5.73 17.72 -2.51
N PHE A 38 -4.85 18.08 -1.57
CA PHE A 38 -5.21 18.26 -0.18
C PHE A 38 -6.20 19.41 -0.02
N ASN A 39 -7.31 19.14 0.67
CA ASN A 39 -8.37 20.12 0.90
C ASN A 39 -8.63 20.22 2.41
N ALA A 40 -8.13 21.28 3.03
CA ALA A 40 -8.26 21.52 4.47
C ALA A 40 -9.74 21.58 4.90
N SER A 41 -10.59 22.29 4.15
CA SER A 41 -12.02 22.43 4.47
C SER A 41 -12.77 21.09 4.45
N LYS A 42 -12.38 20.15 3.59
CA LYS A 42 -12.92 18.78 3.58
C LYS A 42 -12.61 18.04 4.89
N TRP A 43 -11.40 18.22 5.42
CA TRP A 43 -10.99 17.58 6.68
C TRP A 43 -11.67 18.24 7.88
N GLU A 44 -11.84 19.56 7.87
CA GLU A 44 -12.57 20.26 8.93
C GLU A 44 -14.04 19.81 9.00
N LYS A 45 -14.68 19.60 7.86
CA LYS A 45 -16.04 19.01 7.81
C LYS A 45 -16.08 17.60 8.42
N LYS A 46 -15.11 16.75 8.10
CA LYS A 46 -15.01 15.39 8.65
C LYS A 46 -14.73 15.39 10.17
N ARG A 47 -14.00 16.39 10.63
CA ARG A 47 -13.69 16.61 12.04
C ARG A 47 -14.96 16.96 12.81
N ALA A 48 -15.75 17.91 12.30
CA ALA A 48 -17.01 18.35 12.89
C ALA A 48 -18.14 17.30 12.80
N ASP A 49 -18.10 16.41 11.81
CA ASP A 49 -19.09 15.35 11.65
C ASP A 49 -18.83 14.17 12.60
N GLY A 50 -19.61 14.07 13.68
CA GLY A 50 -19.53 13.00 14.68
C GLY A 50 -19.86 11.59 14.15
N GLN A 51 -20.35 11.47 12.91
CA GLN A 51 -20.65 10.19 12.26
C GLN A 51 -19.51 9.72 11.35
N GLU A 52 -18.63 10.63 10.92
CA GLU A 52 -17.45 10.31 10.13
C GLU A 52 -16.34 9.70 11.01
N TYR A 53 -15.58 8.74 10.44
CA TYR A 53 -14.51 8.00 11.14
C TYR A 53 -14.91 7.13 12.34
N VAL A 54 -16.19 7.04 12.72
CA VAL A 54 -16.66 6.16 13.81
C VAL A 54 -16.14 4.73 13.65
N HIS A 55 -16.30 4.14 12.46
CA HIS A 55 -15.83 2.77 12.21
C HIS A 55 -14.32 2.64 12.30
N SER A 56 -13.56 3.58 11.71
CA SER A 56 -12.10 3.59 11.80
C SER A 56 -11.61 3.67 13.25
N THR A 57 -12.25 4.51 14.07
CA THR A 57 -11.94 4.66 15.49
C THR A 57 -12.29 3.39 16.26
N ALA A 58 -13.48 2.84 16.05
CA ALA A 58 -13.91 1.60 16.69
C ALA A 58 -12.99 0.43 16.32
N ASP A 59 -12.61 0.29 15.05
CA ASP A 59 -11.73 -0.80 14.61
C ASP A 59 -10.32 -0.67 15.19
N VAL A 60 -9.77 0.55 15.27
CA VAL A 60 -8.49 0.76 15.97
C VAL A 60 -8.60 0.40 17.46
N LEU A 61 -9.68 0.77 18.15
CA LEU A 61 -9.90 0.40 19.55
C LEU A 61 -10.08 -1.12 19.71
N LYS A 62 -10.76 -1.81 18.79
CA LYS A 62 -10.85 -3.28 18.79
C LYS A 62 -9.48 -3.93 18.68
N GLU A 63 -8.60 -3.41 17.81
CA GLU A 63 -7.23 -3.93 17.71
C GLU A 63 -6.44 -3.70 19.01
N LEU A 64 -6.53 -2.50 19.62
CA LEU A 64 -5.91 -2.24 20.91
C LEU A 64 -6.43 -3.17 22.02
N MET A 65 -7.72 -3.50 22.01
CA MET A 65 -8.30 -4.51 22.92
C MET A 65 -7.81 -5.93 22.60
N ARG A 66 -7.62 -6.26 21.31
CA ARG A 66 -7.10 -7.56 20.87
C ARG A 66 -5.66 -7.77 21.35
N PHE A 67 -4.83 -6.73 21.29
CA PHE A 67 -3.46 -6.72 21.84
C PHE A 67 -3.44 -6.66 23.37
N ARG A 68 -4.60 -6.54 24.03
CA ARG A 68 -4.75 -6.34 25.47
C ARG A 68 -4.03 -5.09 25.97
N TRP A 69 -3.87 -4.07 25.13
CA TRP A 69 -3.29 -2.78 25.52
C TRP A 69 -4.32 -1.90 26.20
N ILE A 70 -5.60 -2.04 25.85
CA ILE A 70 -6.72 -1.41 26.56
C ILE A 70 -7.70 -2.47 27.06
N GLU A 71 -8.42 -2.16 28.15
CA GLU A 71 -9.47 -3.04 28.67
C GLU A 71 -10.61 -3.25 27.67
N ARG A 72 -11.20 -4.45 27.68
CA ARG A 72 -12.34 -4.76 26.81
C ARG A 72 -13.54 -3.89 27.18
N ARG A 73 -14.15 -3.23 26.20
CA ARG A 73 -15.34 -2.40 26.37
C ARG A 73 -16.25 -2.53 25.15
N VAL A 74 -17.55 -2.30 25.33
CA VAL A 74 -18.50 -2.23 24.23
C VAL A 74 -18.19 -0.99 23.37
N LEU A 75 -18.12 -1.19 22.06
CA LEU A 75 -17.87 -0.15 21.07
C LEU A 75 -19.13 0.08 20.21
N PRO A 76 -19.33 1.29 19.65
CA PRO A 76 -20.47 1.54 18.79
C PRO A 76 -20.45 0.61 17.57
N SER A 77 -21.57 -0.07 17.32
CA SER A 77 -21.74 -0.98 16.18
C SER A 77 -22.19 -0.26 14.91
N THR A 78 -22.83 0.89 15.07
CA THR A 78 -23.34 1.74 13.98
C THR A 78 -22.97 3.20 14.20
N ARG A 79 -23.03 4.00 13.13
CA ARG A 79 -22.86 5.46 13.24
C ARG A 79 -23.92 6.08 14.17
N ILE A 80 -25.15 5.60 14.10
CA ILE A 80 -26.28 6.09 14.92
C ILE A 80 -25.97 5.89 16.42
N SER A 81 -25.50 4.71 16.82
CA SER A 81 -25.13 4.44 18.22
C SER A 81 -23.90 5.22 18.69
N ALA A 82 -23.12 5.85 17.82
CA ALA A 82 -21.89 6.53 18.21
C ALA A 82 -22.12 7.69 19.19
N SER A 83 -23.28 8.36 19.10
CA SER A 83 -23.65 9.44 20.02
C SER A 83 -23.79 8.95 21.46
N GLU A 84 -24.32 7.74 21.66
CA GLU A 84 -24.46 7.10 22.98
C GLU A 84 -23.10 6.77 23.61
N HIS A 85 -22.09 6.54 22.77
CA HIS A 85 -20.72 6.24 23.18
C HIS A 85 -19.79 7.45 23.21
N ALA A 86 -20.24 8.65 22.82
CA ALA A 86 -19.37 9.83 22.62
C ALA A 86 -18.53 10.19 23.87
N HIS A 87 -19.10 10.01 25.05
CA HIS A 87 -18.48 10.30 26.35
C HIS A 87 -17.81 9.09 27.00
N ALA A 88 -17.84 7.91 26.37
CA ALA A 88 -17.20 6.72 26.92
C ALA A 88 -15.67 6.89 26.93
N THR A 89 -15.04 6.58 28.05
CA THR A 89 -13.57 6.54 28.19
C THR A 89 -13.05 5.11 28.05
N PHE A 90 -11.74 4.92 27.99
CA PHE A 90 -11.13 3.59 27.94
C PHE A 90 -9.96 3.54 28.92
N THR A 91 -9.75 2.38 29.54
CA THR A 91 -8.65 2.19 30.49
C THR A 91 -7.47 1.55 29.78
N MET A 92 -6.32 2.21 29.83
CA MET A 92 -5.05 1.61 29.38
C MET A 92 -4.58 0.56 30.39
N THR A 93 -4.15 -0.60 29.91
CA THR A 93 -3.50 -1.63 30.75
C THR A 93 -2.04 -1.27 31.02
N ALA A 94 -1.34 -2.06 31.85
CA ALA A 94 0.10 -1.89 32.05
C ALA A 94 0.90 -2.07 30.75
N ALA A 95 0.62 -3.13 29.99
CA ALA A 95 1.28 -3.40 28.70
C ALA A 95 1.01 -2.29 27.67
N GLY A 96 -0.21 -1.75 27.65
CA GLY A 96 -0.53 -0.62 26.77
C GLY A 96 0.23 0.66 27.12
N ARG A 97 0.40 0.94 28.42
CA ARG A 97 1.21 2.09 28.89
C ARG A 97 2.67 1.95 28.48
N GLU A 98 3.25 0.78 28.75
CA GLU A 98 4.63 0.47 28.38
C GLU A 98 4.85 0.66 26.87
N TRP A 99 3.93 0.14 26.04
CA TRP A 99 4.01 0.33 24.60
C TRP A 99 3.90 1.81 24.18
N THR A 100 2.98 2.58 24.77
CA THR A 100 2.87 4.02 24.46
C THR A 100 4.13 4.80 24.84
N GLU A 101 4.77 4.45 25.96
CA GLU A 101 6.03 5.04 26.40
C GLU A 101 7.19 4.66 25.45
N LEU A 102 7.25 3.39 25.05
CA LEU A 102 8.20 2.93 24.03
C LEU A 102 8.06 3.69 22.72
N VAL A 103 6.85 3.86 22.19
CA VAL A 103 6.67 4.59 20.93
C VAL A 103 7.05 6.07 21.06
N ALA A 104 6.78 6.70 22.21
CA ALA A 104 7.10 8.11 22.44
C ALA A 104 8.62 8.37 22.52
N HIS A 105 9.37 7.50 23.20
CA HIS A 105 10.80 7.73 23.47
C HIS A 105 11.74 6.92 22.58
N ARG A 106 11.30 5.74 22.14
CA ARG A 106 12.09 4.78 21.34
C ARG A 106 11.22 4.20 20.21
N PRO A 107 10.80 5.01 19.21
CA PRO A 107 9.81 4.61 18.21
C PRO A 107 10.12 3.29 17.50
N ALA A 108 11.40 3.02 17.21
CA ALA A 108 11.83 1.77 16.58
C ALA A 108 11.49 0.53 17.44
N GLU A 109 11.74 0.61 18.75
CA GLU A 109 11.38 -0.47 19.68
C GLU A 109 9.86 -0.59 19.83
N GLY A 110 9.15 0.54 19.92
CA GLY A 110 7.68 0.55 19.96
C GLY A 110 7.04 -0.08 18.73
N PHE A 111 7.57 0.16 17.52
CA PHE A 111 7.08 -0.49 16.30
C PHE A 111 7.47 -1.97 16.20
N ASN A 112 8.58 -2.39 16.81
CA ASN A 112 8.90 -3.81 16.96
C ASN A 112 7.92 -4.52 17.89
N ALA A 113 7.62 -3.92 19.04
CA ALA A 113 6.60 -4.45 19.95
C ALA A 113 5.21 -4.53 19.29
N LEU A 114 4.84 -3.53 18.47
CA LEU A 114 3.61 -3.59 17.66
C LEU A 114 3.64 -4.73 16.64
N ALA A 115 4.76 -4.92 15.93
CA ALA A 115 4.89 -6.00 14.96
C ALA A 115 4.78 -7.38 15.65
N GLY A 116 5.38 -7.54 16.84
CA GLY A 116 5.25 -8.76 17.65
C GLY A 116 3.80 -9.01 18.11
N ALA A 117 3.11 -7.97 18.60
CA ALA A 117 1.70 -8.06 18.97
C ALA A 117 0.80 -8.39 17.77
N LEU A 118 1.11 -7.88 16.57
CA LEU A 118 0.42 -8.23 15.34
C LEU A 118 0.63 -9.70 14.97
N MET A 119 1.85 -10.23 15.09
CA MET A 119 2.13 -11.65 14.84
C MET A 119 1.34 -12.55 15.80
N GLU A 120 1.25 -12.16 17.08
CA GLU A 120 0.52 -12.92 18.09
C GLU A 120 -1.00 -12.89 17.87
N ALA A 121 -1.54 -11.72 17.52
CA ALA A 121 -2.97 -11.53 17.35
C ALA A 121 -3.53 -11.98 15.99
N HIS A 122 -2.68 -12.02 14.95
CA HIS A 122 -3.08 -12.27 13.56
C HIS A 122 -2.19 -13.33 12.91
N PRO A 123 -2.58 -14.63 12.92
CA PRO A 123 -1.81 -15.69 12.30
C PRO A 123 -1.49 -15.46 10.80
N GLN A 124 -2.39 -14.76 10.09
CA GLN A 124 -2.19 -14.37 8.70
C GLN A 124 -1.02 -13.39 8.52
N PHE A 125 -0.71 -12.57 9.53
CA PHE A 125 0.41 -11.64 9.49
C PHE A 125 1.74 -12.39 9.49
N GLU A 126 1.90 -13.40 10.36
CA GLU A 126 3.09 -14.26 10.35
C GLU A 126 3.19 -15.09 9.06
N GLY A 127 2.08 -15.67 8.59
CA GLY A 127 2.04 -16.38 7.32
C GLY A 127 2.45 -15.49 6.14
N TYR A 128 2.01 -14.24 6.12
CA TYR A 128 2.42 -13.24 5.12
C TYR A 128 3.93 -12.94 5.21
N LEU A 129 4.48 -12.73 6.41
CA LEU A 129 5.91 -12.49 6.61
C LEU A 129 6.76 -13.66 6.10
N ARG A 130 6.35 -14.91 6.37
CA ARG A 130 7.00 -16.10 5.82
C ARG A 130 6.95 -16.10 4.29
N LEU A 131 5.80 -15.76 3.73
CA LEU A 131 5.58 -15.83 2.29
C LEU A 131 6.40 -14.79 1.51
N VAL A 132 6.56 -13.57 2.05
CA VAL A 132 7.35 -12.51 1.39
C VAL A 132 8.86 -12.61 1.64
N GLY A 133 9.32 -13.64 2.36
CA GLY A 133 10.73 -13.87 2.61
C GLY A 133 11.32 -13.18 3.84
N ALA A 134 10.48 -12.71 4.77
CA ALA A 134 10.95 -11.96 5.93
C ALA A 134 11.40 -12.87 7.07
N ARG A 135 11.11 -14.18 7.01
CA ARG A 135 11.52 -15.14 8.04
C ARG A 135 12.66 -16.05 7.57
N PRO A 136 13.52 -16.55 8.47
CA PRO A 136 14.54 -17.55 8.12
C PRO A 136 13.96 -18.87 7.56
N ASP A 137 12.74 -19.25 7.97
CA ASP A 137 12.02 -20.44 7.51
C ASP A 137 11.20 -20.20 6.22
N SER A 138 11.37 -19.04 5.57
CA SER A 138 10.73 -18.74 4.30
C SER A 138 11.27 -19.63 3.17
N ALA A 139 10.38 -20.26 2.41
CA ALA A 139 10.75 -21.08 1.24
C ALA A 139 11.28 -20.23 0.06
N ALA A 140 10.95 -18.93 0.03
CA ALA A 140 11.39 -17.99 -0.99
C ALA A 140 11.71 -16.64 -0.35
N ASN A 141 12.56 -15.83 -0.99
CA ASN A 141 12.90 -14.48 -0.52
C ASN A 141 11.96 -13.38 -1.08
N HIS A 142 10.91 -13.77 -1.80
CA HIS A 142 9.91 -12.89 -2.40
C HIS A 142 8.68 -13.70 -2.86
N LEU A 143 7.59 -13.00 -3.16
CA LEU A 143 6.44 -13.51 -3.89
C LEU A 143 6.23 -12.73 -5.19
N THR A 144 6.00 -13.45 -6.28
CA THR A 144 5.60 -12.86 -7.57
C THR A 144 4.20 -13.33 -7.93
N ILE A 145 3.31 -12.38 -8.24
CA ILE A 145 1.96 -12.63 -8.73
C ILE A 145 1.86 -12.09 -10.15
N PRO A 146 1.74 -12.93 -11.19
CA PRO A 146 1.63 -12.48 -12.56
C PRO A 146 0.42 -11.59 -12.76
N LEU A 147 0.60 -10.52 -13.53
CA LEU A 147 -0.48 -9.59 -13.90
C LEU A 147 -0.42 -9.28 -15.38
N MET A 148 -1.55 -8.95 -15.98
CA MET A 148 -1.58 -8.39 -17.34
C MET A 148 -1.75 -6.88 -17.29
N ARG A 149 -0.84 -6.14 -17.92
CA ARG A 149 -1.04 -4.70 -18.17
C ARG A 149 -2.07 -4.53 -19.28
N GLY A 150 -2.92 -3.51 -19.15
CA GLY A 150 -3.92 -3.17 -20.16
C GLY A 150 -3.36 -2.64 -21.48
N GLU A 151 -2.04 -2.46 -21.58
CA GLU A 151 -1.37 -1.89 -22.76
C GLU A 151 -1.21 -2.89 -23.92
N GLY A 152 -1.28 -4.20 -23.64
CA GLY A 152 -1.31 -5.25 -24.67
C GLY A 152 -2.74 -5.76 -24.85
N ASN A 153 -3.51 -5.14 -25.74
CA ASN A 153 -4.96 -5.32 -25.89
C ASN A 153 -5.38 -6.77 -26.29
N PRO A 154 -5.86 -7.64 -25.38
CA PRO A 154 -6.45 -8.91 -25.75
C PRO A 154 -7.94 -8.65 -25.96
N GLY A 155 -8.31 -8.18 -27.14
CA GLY A 155 -9.71 -7.98 -27.55
C GLY A 155 -10.50 -6.92 -26.75
N HIS A 156 -11.72 -6.66 -27.21
CA HIS A 156 -12.67 -5.76 -26.54
C HIS A 156 -13.60 -6.48 -25.55
N ASP A 157 -13.51 -7.81 -25.46
CA ASP A 157 -14.40 -8.66 -24.67
C ASP A 157 -13.74 -9.15 -23.37
N ASP A 158 -14.56 -9.29 -22.32
CA ASP A 158 -14.20 -9.73 -20.98
C ASP A 158 -13.74 -11.20 -20.97
N GLU A 159 -14.34 -12.08 -21.78
CA GLU A 159 -13.95 -13.50 -21.86
C GLU A 159 -12.56 -13.65 -22.49
N ALA A 160 -12.31 -12.94 -23.59
CA ALA A 160 -10.99 -12.88 -24.23
C ALA A 160 -9.90 -12.38 -23.26
N TYR A 161 -10.19 -11.34 -22.45
CA TYR A 161 -9.26 -10.85 -21.44
C TYR A 161 -8.99 -11.89 -20.35
N LEU A 162 -10.03 -12.53 -19.80
CA LEU A 162 -9.88 -13.55 -18.77
C LEU A 162 -9.10 -14.76 -19.28
N ALA A 163 -9.33 -15.20 -20.52
CA ALA A 163 -8.58 -16.27 -21.16
C ALA A 163 -7.10 -15.92 -21.31
N ALA A 164 -6.79 -14.71 -21.80
CA ALA A 164 -5.42 -14.22 -21.91
C ALA A 164 -4.73 -14.10 -20.54
N PHE A 165 -5.45 -13.60 -19.52
CA PHE A 165 -4.93 -13.49 -18.15
C PHE A 165 -4.60 -14.86 -17.57
N THR A 166 -5.50 -15.82 -17.77
CA THR A 166 -5.31 -17.19 -17.32
C THR A 166 -4.10 -17.83 -18.00
N ALA A 167 -3.99 -17.70 -19.33
CA ALA A 167 -2.86 -18.22 -20.09
C ALA A 167 -1.53 -17.60 -19.65
N ASN A 168 -1.49 -16.27 -19.45
CA ASN A 168 -0.31 -15.57 -18.95
C ASN A 168 0.12 -16.07 -17.56
N THR A 169 -0.83 -16.25 -16.65
CA THR A 169 -0.53 -16.76 -15.29
C THR A 169 -0.03 -18.20 -15.33
N VAL A 170 -0.66 -19.07 -16.13
CA VAL A 170 -0.22 -20.46 -16.31
C VAL A 170 1.19 -20.52 -16.89
N GLU A 171 1.48 -19.71 -17.90
CA GLU A 171 2.80 -19.66 -18.52
C GLU A 171 3.87 -19.16 -17.54
N ALA A 172 3.55 -18.15 -16.74
CA ALA A 172 4.44 -17.66 -15.70
C ALA A 172 4.74 -18.73 -14.63
N VAL A 173 3.74 -19.55 -14.25
CA VAL A 173 3.95 -20.70 -13.36
C VAL A 173 4.85 -21.76 -14.02
N ARG A 174 4.63 -22.08 -15.29
CA ARG A 174 5.45 -23.07 -16.02
C ARG A 174 6.92 -22.71 -16.10
N LYS A 175 7.25 -21.41 -16.15
CA LYS A 175 8.63 -20.92 -16.12
C LYS A 175 9.32 -21.13 -14.77
N GLY A 176 8.58 -21.50 -13.72
CA GLY A 176 9.13 -21.81 -12.40
C GLY A 176 9.41 -20.59 -11.51
N ASP A 177 9.12 -19.37 -12.01
CA ASP A 177 9.54 -18.13 -11.37
C ASP A 177 8.67 -17.68 -10.18
N LEU A 178 7.61 -18.42 -9.85
CA LEU A 178 6.57 -17.95 -8.92
C LEU A 178 6.53 -18.70 -7.58
N GLY A 179 7.11 -19.91 -7.51
CA GLY A 179 7.06 -20.75 -6.31
C GLY A 179 5.66 -21.28 -5.96
N TRP A 180 4.73 -21.33 -6.92
CA TRP A 180 3.38 -21.85 -6.70
C TRP A 180 3.37 -23.37 -6.82
N SER A 181 2.72 -24.06 -5.88
CA SER A 181 2.63 -25.53 -5.83
C SER A 181 1.50 -26.12 -6.67
N ALA A 182 0.56 -25.30 -7.15
CA ALA A 182 -0.61 -25.75 -7.91
C ALA A 182 -0.26 -26.08 -9.37
N THR A 183 -0.93 -27.08 -9.95
CA THR A 183 -0.75 -27.44 -11.36
C THR A 183 -1.38 -26.39 -12.30
N PRO A 184 -0.88 -26.25 -13.55
CA PRO A 184 -1.46 -25.36 -14.56
C PRO A 184 -2.98 -25.44 -14.71
N ASP A 185 -3.54 -26.65 -14.71
CA ASP A 185 -4.98 -26.86 -14.88
C ASP A 185 -5.77 -26.37 -13.66
N VAL A 186 -5.26 -26.65 -12.45
CA VAL A 186 -5.85 -26.18 -11.19
C VAL A 186 -5.82 -24.65 -11.12
N ILE A 187 -4.72 -24.03 -11.53
CA ILE A 187 -4.59 -22.57 -11.61
C ILE A 187 -5.62 -22.01 -12.59
N GLY A 188 -5.68 -22.59 -13.79
CA GLY A 188 -6.57 -22.13 -14.84
C GLY A 188 -8.04 -22.18 -14.43
N GLN A 189 -8.46 -23.30 -13.86
CA GLN A 189 -9.83 -23.49 -13.39
C GLN A 189 -10.15 -22.55 -12.21
N THR A 190 -9.25 -22.45 -11.22
CA THR A 190 -9.47 -21.63 -10.02
C THR A 190 -9.66 -20.15 -10.36
N LEU A 191 -8.87 -19.61 -11.30
CA LEU A 191 -8.98 -18.23 -11.73
C LEU A 191 -10.33 -17.96 -12.43
N ARG A 192 -10.72 -18.80 -13.39
CA ARG A 192 -11.99 -18.65 -14.11
C ARG A 192 -13.17 -18.74 -13.17
N ASP A 193 -13.20 -19.78 -12.32
CA ASP A 193 -14.26 -19.99 -11.35
C ASP A 193 -14.42 -18.81 -10.38
N TYR A 194 -13.30 -18.22 -9.96
CA TYR A 194 -13.33 -17.05 -9.10
C TYR A 194 -14.02 -15.86 -9.78
N VAL A 195 -13.52 -15.50 -10.97
CA VAL A 195 -13.97 -14.33 -11.71
C VAL A 195 -15.44 -14.49 -12.12
N SER A 196 -15.83 -15.66 -12.65
CA SER A 196 -17.23 -15.94 -13.01
C SER A 196 -18.18 -15.85 -11.81
N ARG A 197 -17.80 -16.39 -10.64
CA ARG A 197 -18.61 -16.22 -9.40
C ARG A 197 -18.70 -14.76 -8.96
N ALA A 198 -17.62 -13.98 -9.09
CA ALA A 198 -17.61 -12.58 -8.70
C ALA A 198 -18.46 -11.70 -9.64
N GLN A 199 -18.38 -11.94 -10.95
CA GLN A 199 -19.24 -11.29 -11.95
C GLN A 199 -20.71 -11.62 -11.70
N ARG A 200 -21.05 -12.90 -11.44
CA ARG A 200 -22.42 -13.31 -11.11
C ARG A 200 -22.96 -12.59 -9.87
N ARG A 201 -22.18 -12.52 -8.78
CA ARG A 201 -22.58 -11.77 -7.57
C ARG A 201 -22.79 -10.28 -7.84
N THR A 202 -21.98 -9.68 -8.71
CA THR A 202 -22.13 -8.28 -9.11
C THR A 202 -23.44 -8.07 -9.87
N ALA A 203 -23.73 -8.95 -10.84
CA ALA A 203 -24.98 -8.91 -11.61
C ALA A 203 -26.22 -9.12 -10.73
N GLU A 204 -26.17 -10.08 -9.80
CA GLU A 204 -27.24 -10.32 -8.82
C GLU A 204 -27.50 -9.10 -7.92
N ARG A 205 -26.44 -8.42 -7.47
CA ARG A 205 -26.56 -7.19 -6.67
C ARG A 205 -27.19 -6.05 -7.46
N ALA A 206 -26.78 -5.86 -8.71
CA ALA A 206 -27.36 -4.85 -9.60
C ALA A 206 -28.85 -5.09 -9.81
N LEU A 207 -29.26 -6.34 -10.06
CA LEU A 207 -30.68 -6.71 -10.20
C LEU A 207 -31.48 -6.47 -8.90
N LEU A 208 -30.90 -6.74 -7.73
CA LEU A 208 -31.54 -6.47 -6.45
C LEU A 208 -31.66 -4.97 -6.16
N GLU A 209 -30.70 -4.17 -6.60
CA GLU A 209 -30.70 -2.71 -6.48
C GLU A 209 -31.79 -2.09 -7.38
N GLU A 210 -31.85 -2.50 -8.65
CA GLU A 210 -32.91 -2.12 -9.58
C GLU A 210 -34.31 -2.42 -9.00
N LYS A 211 -34.53 -3.64 -8.49
CA LYS A 211 -35.78 -4.01 -7.81
C LYS A 211 -36.08 -3.16 -6.57
N ARG A 212 -35.05 -2.73 -5.82
CA ARG A 212 -35.23 -1.83 -4.66
C ARG A 212 -35.59 -0.43 -5.10
N GLU A 213 -35.00 0.05 -6.18
CA GLU A 213 -35.30 1.35 -6.77
C GLU A 213 -36.70 1.40 -7.36
N GLU A 214 -37.15 0.36 -8.05
CA GLU A 214 -38.53 0.20 -8.52
C GLU A 214 -39.52 0.23 -7.35
N LYS A 215 -39.26 -0.53 -6.29
CA LYS A 215 -40.09 -0.51 -5.07
C LYS A 215 -40.12 0.86 -4.41
N ARG A 216 -38.97 1.57 -4.37
CA ARG A 216 -38.91 2.97 -3.88
C ARG A 216 -39.67 3.91 -4.81
N ALA A 217 -39.57 3.72 -6.13
CA ALA A 217 -40.30 4.49 -7.12
C ALA A 217 -41.81 4.38 -6.92
N ALA A 218 -42.30 3.14 -6.78
CA ALA A 218 -43.71 2.86 -6.54
C ALA A 218 -44.18 3.43 -5.20
N LYS A 219 -43.35 3.36 -4.15
CA LYS A 219 -43.69 3.87 -2.81
C LYS A 219 -43.66 5.40 -2.70
N TYR A 220 -42.77 6.07 -3.43
CA TYR A 220 -42.48 7.50 -3.28
C TYR A 220 -42.77 8.33 -4.54
N GLY A 221 -43.61 7.82 -5.45
CA GLY A 221 -43.83 8.26 -6.83
C GLY A 221 -44.20 9.73 -7.10
N ALA A 222 -44.25 10.62 -6.10
CA ALA A 222 -44.56 12.04 -6.29
C ALA A 222 -43.39 13.03 -6.05
N ARG A 223 -42.23 12.58 -5.55
CA ARG A 223 -41.08 13.47 -5.28
C ARG A 223 -39.94 13.41 -6.32
N LYS A 224 -40.13 12.64 -7.40
CA LYS A 224 -39.05 12.11 -8.26
C LYS A 224 -38.51 13.06 -9.34
N GLU A 225 -39.20 14.13 -9.71
CA GLU A 225 -38.75 14.98 -10.83
C GLU A 225 -37.47 15.77 -10.54
N LYS A 226 -37.12 16.00 -9.26
CA LYS A 226 -35.96 16.80 -8.88
C LYS A 226 -34.66 16.02 -8.63
N ALA A 227 -34.74 14.70 -8.38
CA ALA A 227 -33.56 13.87 -8.07
C ALA A 227 -32.97 13.17 -9.32
N ALA A 228 -33.80 12.87 -10.33
CA ALA A 228 -33.35 12.18 -11.54
C ALA A 228 -32.34 12.98 -12.39
N LYS A 229 -32.21 14.29 -12.18
CA LYS A 229 -31.31 15.17 -12.94
C LYS A 229 -29.88 15.22 -12.40
N THR A 230 -29.59 14.65 -11.23
CA THR A 230 -28.25 14.75 -10.59
C THR A 230 -27.46 13.43 -10.61
N GLU A 231 -28.10 12.29 -10.91
CA GLU A 231 -27.47 10.96 -10.83
C GLU A 231 -27.29 10.23 -12.17
N ALA A 232 -27.43 10.91 -13.32
CA ALA A 232 -27.08 10.36 -14.63
C ALA A 232 -25.55 10.26 -14.87
N GLY A 233 -24.79 9.93 -13.81
CA GLY A 233 -23.41 9.49 -13.88
C GLY A 233 -23.38 8.07 -14.43
N ASN A 234 -23.33 7.96 -15.76
CA ASN A 234 -23.29 6.75 -16.57
C ASN A 234 -22.62 5.52 -15.86
N PRO A 235 -23.40 4.56 -15.33
CA PRO A 235 -22.88 3.49 -14.46
C PRO A 235 -22.06 2.41 -15.17
N ALA A 236 -21.75 2.53 -16.48
CA ALA A 236 -21.05 1.45 -17.18
C ALA A 236 -20.28 1.91 -18.42
N SER A 237 -19.42 2.93 -18.30
CA SER A 237 -18.43 3.15 -19.37
C SER A 237 -17.64 1.85 -19.60
N PRO A 238 -17.37 1.43 -20.85
CA PRO A 238 -16.59 0.23 -21.15
C PRO A 238 -15.24 0.18 -20.41
N ILE A 239 -14.65 1.36 -20.18
CA ILE A 239 -13.41 1.54 -19.41
C ILE A 239 -13.59 1.13 -17.95
N GLY A 240 -14.72 1.46 -17.33
CA GLY A 240 -15.04 1.07 -15.95
C GLY A 240 -15.17 -0.45 -15.79
N ARG A 241 -15.86 -1.10 -16.74
CA ARG A 241 -16.03 -2.57 -16.76
C ARG A 241 -14.69 -3.31 -16.87
N ARG A 242 -13.83 -2.91 -17.81
CA ARG A 242 -12.51 -3.55 -17.98
C ARG A 242 -11.62 -3.40 -16.74
N ARG A 243 -11.64 -2.22 -16.11
CA ARG A 243 -10.89 -1.99 -14.86
C ARG A 243 -11.39 -2.88 -13.72
N GLN A 244 -12.71 -3.09 -13.64
CA GLN A 244 -13.30 -3.99 -12.65
C GLN A 244 -12.89 -5.44 -12.90
N LEU A 245 -12.93 -5.91 -14.16
CA LEU A 245 -12.47 -7.25 -14.51
C LEU A 245 -10.98 -7.47 -14.18
N ALA A 246 -10.12 -6.50 -14.52
CA ALA A 246 -8.70 -6.56 -14.18
C ALA A 246 -8.48 -6.66 -12.65
N ALA A 247 -9.23 -5.89 -11.87
CA ALA A 247 -9.18 -5.97 -10.40
C ALA A 247 -9.65 -7.34 -9.87
N LEU A 248 -10.69 -7.94 -10.46
CA LEU A 248 -11.13 -9.29 -10.11
C LEU A 248 -10.11 -10.37 -10.46
N CYS A 249 -9.40 -10.22 -11.58
CA CYS A 249 -8.33 -11.12 -11.99
C CYS A 249 -7.13 -11.02 -11.04
N GLU A 250 -6.72 -9.80 -10.67
CA GLU A 250 -5.69 -9.56 -9.65
C GLU A 250 -6.09 -10.18 -8.31
N GLU A 251 -7.33 -9.93 -7.85
CA GLU A 251 -7.88 -10.52 -6.63
C GLU A 251 -7.85 -12.05 -6.65
N ALA A 252 -8.24 -12.67 -7.76
CA ALA A 252 -8.20 -14.13 -7.95
C ALA A 252 -6.77 -14.67 -7.87
N ALA A 253 -5.82 -14.03 -8.56
CA ALA A 253 -4.42 -14.44 -8.59
C ALA A 253 -3.73 -14.28 -7.23
N VAL A 254 -4.01 -13.19 -6.50
CA VAL A 254 -3.53 -13.00 -5.13
C VAL A 254 -4.03 -14.12 -4.22
N ARG A 255 -5.34 -14.38 -4.22
CA ARG A 255 -5.91 -15.45 -3.37
C ARG A 255 -5.32 -16.81 -3.68
N LEU A 256 -5.13 -17.12 -4.96
CA LEU A 256 -4.52 -18.36 -5.41
C LEU A 256 -3.07 -18.47 -4.96
N ALA A 257 -2.26 -17.44 -5.18
CA ALA A 257 -0.84 -17.42 -4.79
C ALA A 257 -0.66 -17.64 -3.28
N PHE A 258 -1.46 -16.93 -2.48
CA PHE A 258 -1.45 -17.04 -1.02
C PHE A 258 -1.90 -18.42 -0.53
N SER A 259 -2.96 -18.97 -1.12
CA SER A 259 -3.45 -20.32 -0.78
C SER A 259 -2.45 -21.41 -1.18
N ALA A 260 -1.84 -21.30 -2.37
CA ALA A 260 -0.82 -22.24 -2.85
C ALA A 260 0.45 -22.23 -1.98
N ALA A 261 0.73 -21.11 -1.32
CA ALA A 261 1.82 -20.95 -0.37
C ALA A 261 1.41 -21.28 1.09
N GLY A 262 0.22 -21.85 1.31
CA GLY A 262 -0.23 -22.30 2.64
C GLY A 262 -0.69 -21.17 3.57
N CYS A 263 -0.93 -19.96 3.04
CA CYS A 263 -1.40 -18.80 3.81
C CYS A 263 -2.73 -18.31 3.23
N SER A 264 -3.86 -18.92 3.60
CA SER A 264 -5.17 -18.49 3.11
C SER A 264 -5.52 -17.09 3.64
N VAL A 265 -5.56 -16.12 2.73
CA VAL A 265 -5.83 -14.71 3.02
C VAL A 265 -6.82 -14.18 1.97
N ASP A 266 -7.85 -13.48 2.42
CA ASP A 266 -8.73 -12.75 1.51
C ASP A 266 -8.06 -11.46 1.00
N TYR A 267 -8.56 -10.90 -0.09
CA TYR A 267 -7.89 -9.77 -0.75
C TYR A 267 -7.85 -8.49 0.09
N ILE A 268 -8.87 -8.26 0.93
CA ILE A 268 -8.90 -7.11 1.84
C ILE A 268 -7.82 -7.29 2.91
N SER A 269 -7.74 -8.49 3.49
CA SER A 269 -6.70 -8.83 4.45
C SER A 269 -5.30 -8.70 3.83
N HIS A 270 -5.08 -9.16 2.59
CA HIS A 270 -3.82 -8.92 1.86
C HIS A 270 -3.51 -7.43 1.72
N GLU A 271 -4.47 -6.61 1.32
CA GLU A 271 -4.28 -5.15 1.19
C GLU A 271 -3.91 -4.48 2.51
N LEU A 272 -4.50 -4.93 3.63
CA LEU A 272 -4.18 -4.47 4.97
C LEU A 272 -2.75 -4.90 5.37
N LEU A 273 -2.44 -6.18 5.24
CA LEU A 273 -1.12 -6.75 5.56
C LEU A 273 -0.02 -6.02 4.78
N ARG A 274 -0.21 -5.85 3.47
CA ARG A 274 0.70 -5.12 2.58
C ARG A 274 0.97 -3.70 3.07
N ARG A 275 -0.05 -2.97 3.52
CA ARG A 275 0.10 -1.59 4.05
C ARG A 275 0.79 -1.60 5.41
N TRP A 276 0.41 -2.52 6.31
CA TRP A 276 1.02 -2.63 7.63
C TRP A 276 2.49 -2.98 7.55
N THR A 277 2.87 -4.01 6.77
CA THR A 277 4.27 -4.42 6.64
C THR A 277 5.10 -3.35 5.94
N ARG A 278 4.53 -2.62 4.97
CA ARG A 278 5.20 -1.49 4.32
C ARG A 278 5.44 -0.34 5.30
N PHE A 279 4.44 0.02 6.09
CA PHE A 279 4.58 1.04 7.14
C PHE A 279 5.61 0.65 8.20
N LEU A 280 5.58 -0.62 8.64
CA LEU A 280 6.52 -1.15 9.63
C LEU A 280 7.91 -1.43 9.05
N GLY A 281 8.15 -1.20 7.76
CA GLY A 281 9.43 -1.47 7.11
C GLY A 281 9.83 -2.94 7.08
N LEU A 282 8.86 -3.86 7.13
CA LEU A 282 9.08 -5.31 7.15
C LEU A 282 9.03 -5.96 5.76
N ALA A 283 8.20 -5.43 4.89
CA ALA A 283 8.08 -5.87 3.51
C ALA A 283 7.64 -4.72 2.62
N ASN A 284 7.96 -4.81 1.34
CA ASN A 284 7.57 -3.84 0.33
C ASN A 284 7.01 -4.56 -0.89
N PHE A 285 6.42 -3.80 -1.80
CA PHE A 285 5.83 -4.32 -3.02
C PHE A 285 5.90 -3.31 -4.16
N SER A 286 5.82 -3.81 -5.40
CA SER A 286 5.72 -2.98 -6.58
C SER A 286 5.14 -3.75 -7.76
N TYR A 287 4.38 -3.05 -8.59
CA TYR A 287 3.93 -3.51 -9.91
C TYR A 287 4.98 -3.27 -11.03
N TYR A 288 6.08 -2.62 -10.65
CA TYR A 288 7.09 -2.06 -11.58
C TYR A 288 8.51 -2.51 -11.24
N ALA A 289 8.67 -3.41 -10.28
CA ALA A 289 9.95 -4.10 -10.09
C ALA A 289 10.30 -4.88 -11.38
N PRO A 290 11.59 -4.96 -11.77
CA PRO A 290 12.05 -5.52 -13.04
C PRO A 290 11.48 -6.91 -13.36
N GLY A 291 11.35 -7.19 -14.65
CA GLY A 291 10.84 -8.46 -15.19
C GLY A 291 9.44 -8.33 -15.80
N PRO A 292 8.78 -9.48 -16.11
CA PRO A 292 7.42 -9.49 -16.63
C PRO A 292 6.43 -8.74 -15.74
N SER A 293 5.29 -8.33 -16.30
CA SER A 293 4.24 -7.66 -15.53
C SER A 293 3.75 -8.54 -14.37
N ALA A 294 3.93 -8.07 -13.15
CA ALA A 294 3.58 -8.78 -11.93
C ALA A 294 3.46 -7.82 -10.75
N LEU A 295 2.67 -8.21 -9.74
CA LEU A 295 2.79 -7.68 -8.39
C LEU A 295 3.89 -8.48 -7.68
N ARG A 296 4.99 -7.81 -7.36
CA ARG A 296 6.11 -8.40 -6.62
C ARG A 296 6.07 -7.90 -5.18
N LEU A 297 6.21 -8.82 -4.23
CA LEU A 297 6.32 -8.54 -2.80
C LEU A 297 7.63 -9.13 -2.28
N TRP A 298 8.35 -8.39 -1.44
CA TRP A 298 9.63 -8.84 -0.88
C TRP A 298 9.82 -8.32 0.53
N ALA A 299 10.59 -9.04 1.31
CA ALA A 299 11.01 -8.61 2.64
C ALA A 299 12.00 -7.45 2.57
N THR A 300 11.86 -6.52 3.52
CA THR A 300 12.81 -5.42 3.75
C THR A 300 13.46 -5.51 5.14
N SER A 301 13.20 -6.61 5.82
CA SER A 301 13.73 -6.95 7.14
C SER A 301 13.85 -8.47 7.27
N THR A 302 14.65 -8.91 8.23
CA THR A 302 14.60 -10.27 8.76
C THR A 302 13.88 -10.29 10.10
N VAL A 303 13.00 -11.26 10.29
CA VAL A 303 12.19 -11.47 11.50
C VAL A 303 12.49 -12.84 12.08
N THR A 304 13.00 -12.88 13.31
CA THR A 304 13.27 -14.13 14.03
C THR A 304 12.42 -14.22 15.29
N GLY A 305 12.15 -15.43 15.80
CA GLY A 305 11.22 -15.64 16.92
C GLY A 305 9.75 -15.66 16.49
N THR A 306 8.83 -15.61 17.46
CA THR A 306 7.37 -15.64 17.26
C THR A 306 6.68 -14.73 18.27
N GLY A 307 5.54 -14.13 17.92
CA GLY A 307 4.77 -13.25 18.79
C GLY A 307 5.54 -12.03 19.30
N THR A 308 5.19 -11.55 20.49
CA THR A 308 5.82 -10.40 21.15
C THR A 308 7.36 -10.46 21.28
N PRO A 309 8.02 -11.60 21.56
CA PRO A 309 9.49 -11.66 21.66
C PRO A 309 10.22 -11.76 20.30
N ALA A 310 9.55 -11.50 19.18
CA ALA A 310 10.20 -11.51 17.87
C ALA A 310 11.25 -10.39 17.72
N ASP A 311 12.41 -10.71 17.13
CA ASP A 311 13.46 -9.75 16.76
C ASP A 311 13.29 -9.32 15.30
N PHE A 312 13.33 -8.02 15.06
CA PHE A 312 13.11 -7.40 13.76
C PHE A 312 14.33 -6.60 13.32
N ARG A 313 15.04 -7.10 12.32
CA ARG A 313 16.23 -6.46 11.75
C ARG A 313 15.91 -5.87 10.39
N ARG A 314 15.72 -4.55 10.33
CA ARG A 314 15.42 -3.83 9.08
C ARG A 314 16.71 -3.48 8.34
N THR A 315 16.67 -3.54 7.01
CA THR A 315 17.78 -3.07 6.17
C THR A 315 17.65 -1.56 5.96
N VAL A 316 18.25 -0.78 6.86
CA VAL A 316 18.18 0.70 6.91
C VAL A 316 19.55 1.32 7.26
N GLY A 317 19.67 2.63 7.12
CA GLY A 317 20.86 3.40 7.51
C GLY A 317 21.90 3.57 6.40
N PRO A 318 23.05 4.21 6.72
CA PRO A 318 24.00 4.69 5.70
C PRO A 318 24.58 3.60 4.79
N GLU A 319 24.75 2.38 5.30
CA GLU A 319 25.22 1.25 4.49
C GLU A 319 24.18 0.83 3.45
N ALA A 320 22.92 0.70 3.86
CA ALA A 320 21.81 0.36 2.97
C ALA A 320 21.59 1.48 1.93
N GLU A 321 21.71 2.75 2.33
CA GLU A 321 21.61 3.91 1.45
C GLU A 321 22.73 3.94 0.40
N ARG A 322 23.99 3.71 0.82
CA ARG A 322 25.14 3.59 -0.08
C ARG A 322 24.96 2.42 -1.05
N ALA A 323 24.52 1.27 -0.55
CA ALA A 323 24.24 0.10 -1.36
C ALA A 323 23.14 0.38 -2.40
N ALA A 324 22.11 1.17 -2.04
CA ALA A 324 21.06 1.61 -2.96
C ALA A 324 21.63 2.48 -4.08
N MET A 325 22.43 3.51 -3.76
CA MET A 325 23.00 4.40 -4.79
C MET A 325 23.99 3.67 -5.71
N GLN A 326 24.78 2.73 -5.19
CA GLN A 326 25.65 1.89 -6.02
C GLN A 326 24.86 1.04 -7.04
N ALA A 327 23.61 0.68 -6.75
CA ALA A 327 22.77 -0.08 -7.67
C ALA A 327 22.12 0.79 -8.76
N VAL A 328 22.01 2.11 -8.55
CA VAL A 328 21.30 3.03 -9.46
C VAL A 328 21.83 2.97 -10.89
N PRO A 329 23.14 3.07 -11.19
CA PRO A 329 23.64 3.04 -12.57
C PRO A 329 23.29 1.76 -13.31
N ARG A 330 23.39 0.62 -12.63
CA ARG A 330 23.03 -0.70 -13.20
C ARG A 330 21.54 -0.77 -13.52
N MET A 331 20.68 -0.35 -12.58
CA MET A 331 19.23 -0.37 -12.78
C MET A 331 18.76 0.65 -13.82
N TRP A 332 19.41 1.83 -13.84
CA TRP A 332 19.22 2.84 -14.87
C TRP A 332 19.48 2.25 -16.27
N ASN A 333 20.62 1.57 -16.47
CA ASN A 333 20.97 1.00 -17.77
C ASN A 333 20.13 -0.23 -18.15
N ALA A 334 19.69 -1.04 -17.17
CA ALA A 334 18.88 -2.24 -17.42
C ALA A 334 17.45 -1.90 -17.88
N GLU A 335 16.92 -0.79 -17.39
CA GLU A 335 15.60 -0.31 -17.80
C GLU A 335 15.69 0.10 -19.29
N ARG A 336 14.86 -0.50 -20.16
CA ARG A 336 14.79 -0.11 -21.58
C ARG A 336 13.63 0.85 -21.76
N GLY A 337 13.91 2.07 -22.23
CA GLY A 337 12.90 3.09 -22.54
C GLY A 337 12.80 3.35 -24.04
N SER A 338 11.79 4.12 -24.45
CA SER A 338 11.82 4.76 -25.78
C SER A 338 12.93 5.83 -25.84
N ALA A 339 13.33 6.28 -27.03
CA ALA A 339 14.40 7.29 -27.19
C ALA A 339 14.17 8.57 -26.35
N ALA A 340 12.92 9.01 -26.16
CA ALA A 340 12.60 10.15 -25.29
C ALA A 340 12.76 9.85 -23.78
N GLN A 341 12.68 8.59 -23.38
CA GLN A 341 12.93 8.10 -22.01
C GLN A 341 14.41 7.80 -21.74
N GLU A 342 15.29 7.98 -22.73
CA GLU A 342 16.74 7.79 -22.54
C GLU A 342 17.36 8.92 -21.72
N MET A 343 16.81 10.15 -21.82
CA MET A 343 17.32 11.30 -21.05
C MET A 343 16.79 11.33 -19.61
N TYR A 344 15.49 11.07 -19.42
CA TYR A 344 14.84 11.09 -18.11
C TYR A 344 14.05 9.83 -17.87
N ARG A 345 14.20 9.25 -16.67
CA ARG A 345 13.45 8.06 -16.26
C ARG A 345 12.55 8.36 -15.06
N PRO A 346 11.36 7.77 -14.99
CA PRO A 346 10.48 7.96 -13.84
C PRO A 346 11.13 7.46 -12.55
N VAL A 347 11.17 8.30 -11.51
CA VAL A 347 11.82 7.97 -10.24
C VAL A 347 11.22 6.70 -9.64
N TRP A 348 9.90 6.54 -9.72
CA TRP A 348 9.20 5.38 -9.19
C TRP A 348 9.60 4.05 -9.84
N ARG A 349 10.08 4.05 -11.10
CA ARG A 349 10.61 2.84 -11.75
C ARG A 349 11.99 2.48 -11.24
N ILE A 350 12.89 3.46 -11.21
CA ILE A 350 14.24 3.28 -10.67
C ILE A 350 14.18 2.86 -9.19
N ARG A 351 13.31 3.52 -8.41
CA ARG A 351 13.00 3.13 -7.02
C ARG A 351 12.57 1.68 -6.94
N ALA A 352 11.55 1.27 -7.70
CA ALA A 352 11.05 -0.10 -7.69
C ALA A 352 12.15 -1.12 -8.03
N ALA A 353 13.01 -0.81 -9.00
CA ALA A 353 14.13 -1.67 -9.39
C ALA A 353 15.21 -1.79 -8.33
N VAL A 354 15.66 -0.66 -7.76
CA VAL A 354 16.67 -0.66 -6.70
C VAL A 354 16.14 -1.29 -5.42
N CYS A 355 14.91 -0.94 -5.00
CA CYS A 355 14.30 -1.52 -3.80
C CYS A 355 14.11 -3.04 -3.92
N TRP A 356 13.72 -3.51 -5.11
CA TRP A 356 13.61 -4.93 -5.41
C TRP A 356 14.96 -5.64 -5.32
N ASP A 357 15.98 -5.12 -6.01
CA ASP A 357 17.34 -5.70 -6.06
C ASP A 357 18.02 -5.72 -4.69
N ARG A 358 17.90 -4.63 -3.93
CA ARG A 358 18.56 -4.47 -2.63
C ARG A 358 17.74 -4.94 -1.44
N ARG A 359 16.49 -5.38 -1.65
CA ARG A 359 15.57 -5.79 -0.58
C ARG A 359 15.43 -4.70 0.50
N ILE A 360 15.24 -3.46 0.06
CA ILE A 360 15.03 -2.28 0.92
C ILE A 360 13.63 -1.69 0.71
N ASN A 361 13.20 -0.85 1.65
CA ASN A 361 11.96 -0.11 1.52
C ASN A 361 12.16 1.20 0.73
N ASP A 362 11.06 1.79 0.28
CA ASP A 362 11.06 3.03 -0.51
C ASP A 362 11.70 4.21 0.23
N GLY A 363 11.57 4.26 1.56
CA GLY A 363 12.13 5.34 2.39
C GLY A 363 13.65 5.35 2.40
N VAL A 364 14.30 4.17 2.41
CA VAL A 364 15.76 4.06 2.32
C VAL A 364 16.26 4.56 0.96
N PHE A 365 15.59 4.18 -0.12
CA PHE A 365 15.94 4.70 -1.46
C PHE A 365 15.72 6.21 -1.55
N ASP A 366 14.60 6.73 -1.06
CA ASP A 366 14.28 8.15 -1.11
C ASP A 366 15.25 8.99 -0.26
N ALA A 367 15.66 8.50 0.91
CA ALA A 367 16.69 9.14 1.74
C ALA A 367 18.04 9.18 1.02
N ALA A 368 18.48 8.04 0.47
CA ALA A 368 19.73 7.93 -0.28
C ALA A 368 19.74 8.84 -1.52
N LEU A 369 18.64 8.86 -2.28
CA LEU A 369 18.52 9.69 -3.48
C LEU A 369 18.51 11.19 -3.12
N THR A 370 17.87 11.55 -2.01
CA THR A 370 17.87 12.92 -1.47
C THR A 370 19.28 13.36 -1.08
N ALA A 371 20.01 12.52 -0.34
CA ALA A 371 21.40 12.79 0.06
C ALA A 371 22.33 12.92 -1.17
N ALA A 372 22.18 12.02 -2.14
CA ALA A 372 22.93 12.08 -3.41
C ALA A 372 22.63 13.36 -4.21
N ALA A 373 21.36 13.75 -4.34
CA ALA A 373 20.95 14.97 -5.04
C ALA A 373 21.44 16.26 -4.35
N ARG A 374 21.69 16.21 -3.04
CA ARG A 374 22.28 17.32 -2.27
C ARG A 374 23.81 17.30 -2.24
N GLY A 375 24.45 16.31 -2.85
CA GLY A 375 25.91 16.15 -2.80
C GLY A 375 26.44 15.65 -1.45
N GLU A 376 25.58 15.15 -0.56
CA GLU A 376 25.95 14.67 0.77
C GLU A 376 26.62 13.27 0.72
N MET A 377 26.47 12.55 -0.40
CA MET A 377 27.06 11.22 -0.60
C MET A 377 28.36 11.29 -1.42
N CYS A 378 29.51 11.18 -0.75
CA CYS A 378 30.80 11.12 -1.43
C CYS A 378 31.00 9.81 -2.21
N ASN A 379 31.77 9.88 -3.30
CA ASN A 379 32.28 8.72 -4.06
C ASN A 379 31.22 7.81 -4.70
N ILE A 380 30.05 8.34 -5.07
CA ILE A 380 29.03 7.55 -5.80
C ILE A 380 29.32 7.42 -7.31
N GLY A 381 30.25 8.21 -7.86
CA GLY A 381 30.72 8.10 -9.26
C GLY A 381 29.79 8.68 -10.33
N PHE A 382 28.68 9.30 -9.92
CA PHE A 382 27.72 9.97 -10.80
C PHE A 382 27.02 11.12 -10.05
N ARG A 383 26.43 12.06 -10.80
CA ARG A 383 25.54 13.10 -10.28
C ARG A 383 24.08 12.72 -10.56
N VAL A 384 23.19 13.11 -9.66
CA VAL A 384 21.74 12.92 -9.82
C VAL A 384 21.11 14.27 -10.17
N HIS A 385 20.40 14.31 -11.28
CA HIS A 385 19.54 15.44 -11.65
C HIS A 385 18.07 15.03 -11.48
N LEU A 386 17.27 15.86 -10.81
CA LEU A 386 15.85 15.61 -10.55
C LEU A 386 15.01 16.68 -11.24
N ASP A 387 13.86 16.29 -11.78
CA ASP A 387 12.94 17.20 -12.46
C ASP A 387 11.49 16.99 -12.00
N GLU A 388 10.76 18.10 -11.86
CA GLU A 388 9.34 18.16 -11.54
C GLU A 388 8.47 17.83 -12.77
N ALA A 389 9.05 17.80 -13.97
CA ALA A 389 8.34 17.42 -15.19
C ALA A 389 7.79 15.99 -15.10
N SER A 390 6.48 15.84 -15.33
CA SER A 390 5.86 14.51 -15.44
C SER A 390 5.96 14.01 -16.89
N HIS A 391 6.67 12.90 -17.08
CA HIS A 391 6.67 12.18 -18.36
C HIS A 391 5.43 11.28 -18.42
N GLY A 392 4.29 11.86 -18.78
CA GLY A 392 3.02 11.15 -18.98
C GLY A 392 2.21 10.92 -17.70
N ARG A 393 1.20 10.04 -17.81
CA ARG A 393 0.28 9.76 -16.70
C ARG A 393 0.97 8.93 -15.63
N ILE A 394 1.19 9.54 -14.47
CA ILE A 394 1.72 8.84 -13.29
C ILE A 394 0.70 7.81 -12.83
N PRO A 395 1.07 6.52 -12.71
CA PRO A 395 0.15 5.52 -12.21
C PRO A 395 -0.25 5.82 -10.76
N SER A 396 -1.54 5.67 -10.43
CA SER A 396 -2.06 5.94 -9.09
C SER A 396 -1.47 5.03 -8.00
N SER A 397 -0.83 3.92 -8.39
CA SER A 397 -0.13 3.00 -7.48
C SER A 397 1.30 3.43 -7.14
N THR A 398 1.78 4.55 -7.70
CA THR A 398 3.13 5.05 -7.51
C THR A 398 3.12 6.37 -6.76
N ARG A 399 4.13 6.58 -5.91
CA ARG A 399 4.39 7.86 -5.24
C ARG A 399 5.57 8.53 -5.92
N PRO A 400 5.52 9.84 -6.22
CA PRO A 400 6.72 10.55 -6.66
C PRO A 400 7.75 10.67 -5.52
N LEU A 401 8.92 11.22 -5.82
CA LEU A 401 9.87 11.62 -4.79
C LEU A 401 9.44 12.98 -4.25
N VAL A 402 9.39 13.12 -2.93
CA VAL A 402 9.09 14.39 -2.26
C VAL A 402 10.31 14.77 -1.44
N MET A 403 10.92 15.92 -1.75
CA MET A 403 12.05 16.44 -0.99
C MET A 403 11.65 17.75 -0.32
N LEU A 404 12.04 17.91 0.94
CA LEU A 404 11.92 19.20 1.62
C LEU A 404 13.12 20.07 1.22
N THR A 405 12.84 21.20 0.57
CA THR A 405 13.85 22.22 0.27
C THR A 405 13.73 23.38 1.25
N PRO A 406 14.83 23.90 1.82
CA PRO A 406 14.80 25.13 2.61
C PRO A 406 14.12 26.27 1.84
N PRO A 407 13.17 27.02 2.42
CA PRO A 407 12.81 27.11 3.85
C PRO A 407 11.75 26.11 4.37
N GLY A 408 11.49 24.99 3.68
CA GLY A 408 10.59 23.92 4.13
C GLY A 408 9.48 23.56 3.15
N HIS A 409 9.50 24.10 1.93
CA HIS A 409 8.52 23.76 0.91
C HIS A 409 8.83 22.37 0.32
N PRO A 410 7.84 21.46 0.24
CA PRO A 410 8.01 20.18 -0.44
C PRO A 410 8.09 20.40 -1.95
N ARG A 411 9.16 19.92 -2.59
CA ARG A 411 9.27 19.79 -4.05
C ARG A 411 8.99 18.35 -4.46
N ILE A 412 8.26 18.19 -5.56
CA ILE A 412 7.79 16.88 -6.04
C ILE A 412 8.51 16.56 -7.34
N TYR A 413 9.33 15.52 -7.32
CA TYR A 413 10.11 15.08 -8.48
C TYR A 413 9.51 13.80 -9.07
N HIS A 414 9.26 13.83 -10.37
CA HIS A 414 8.65 12.71 -11.10
C HIS A 414 9.66 11.90 -11.89
N VAL A 415 10.71 12.56 -12.37
CA VAL A 415 11.76 11.93 -13.17
C VAL A 415 13.15 12.30 -12.63
N MET A 416 14.12 11.46 -12.96
CA MET A 416 15.53 11.68 -12.66
C MET A 416 16.39 11.40 -13.89
N ARG A 417 17.59 11.96 -13.90
CA ARG A 417 18.71 11.63 -14.78
C ARG A 417 19.96 11.37 -13.94
N ILE A 418 20.85 10.50 -14.42
CA ILE A 418 22.18 10.36 -13.86
C ILE A 418 23.23 10.74 -14.89
N ASP A 419 24.21 11.53 -14.48
CA ASP A 419 25.33 11.96 -15.30
C ASP A 419 26.62 11.40 -14.70
N ARG A 420 27.57 10.92 -15.52
CA ARG A 420 28.86 10.48 -14.98
C ARG A 420 29.57 11.67 -14.36
N ALA A 421 30.22 11.45 -13.21
CA ALA A 421 31.08 12.49 -12.63
C ALA A 421 32.33 12.61 -13.53
N ASP A 422 32.38 13.62 -14.38
CA ASP A 422 33.56 13.89 -15.18
C ASP A 422 34.70 14.35 -14.27
N ALA A 423 35.82 13.63 -14.29
CA ALA A 423 37.01 13.89 -13.47
C ALA A 423 37.66 15.28 -13.71
N ARG A 424 37.11 16.10 -14.62
CA ARG A 424 37.66 17.40 -15.04
C ARG A 424 36.95 18.62 -14.45
N GLU A 425 35.73 18.48 -13.91
CA GLU A 425 34.99 19.62 -13.36
C GLU A 425 35.23 19.88 -11.86
N GLU A 426 35.85 18.94 -11.12
CA GLU A 426 36.12 19.11 -9.68
C GLU A 426 37.23 20.13 -9.37
N VAL A 427 37.94 20.64 -10.37
CA VAL A 427 39.06 21.58 -10.19
C VAL A 427 38.58 23.04 -10.03
N LEU A 428 37.36 23.38 -10.42
CA LEU A 428 36.91 24.80 -10.51
C LEU A 428 36.00 25.29 -9.38
N VAL A 429 35.70 24.48 -8.35
CA VAL A 429 34.75 24.86 -7.27
C VAL A 429 35.44 25.09 -5.91
N HIS A 430 36.77 25.03 -5.86
CA HIS A 430 37.55 25.27 -4.64
C HIS A 430 38.61 26.39 -4.77
N GLU A 431 38.46 27.31 -5.73
CA GLU A 431 39.19 28.59 -5.73
C GLU A 431 38.34 29.73 -5.17
#